data_AF-A0A956QAI4-F1
#
_entry.id   AF-A0A956QAI4-F1
#
_cell.length_a   1.000
_cell.length_b   1.000
_cell.length_c   1.000
_cell.angle_alpha   90.00
_cell.angle_beta   90.00
_cell.angle_gamma   90.00
#
_symmetry.space_group_name_H-M   'P 1'
#
loop_
_entity.id
_entity.type
_entity.pdbx_description
1 polymer ?
#
loop_
_entity_poly.entity_id
_entity_poly.type
_entity_poly.pdbx_seq_one_letter_code
_entity_poly.pdbx_strand_id
1 'polypeptide(L)'
;MRNLPILTILLLSLVVPSWAQTLLETSQTLNQRAQELVKQLDQGQPTWGEGLARKDLEALAQASGRLVEALPNNSADQLIPEIEALASARRGLQTSRAVSGVENPIDELIVKAKALEGQLRDLRARFGGKAVPAGEHLASFPLTARVELAVYDNPQALLREARNVNDTARRVGNRSLLRYRFGAGQPNNVWPDDWRRLVLAAEAFERQASGYSDVSQTRPSYERLRNAYRRLGYQPSTPATRELERAMERLETFYSSI
;
A
#
# COMPACT_ATOMS: atom_id res chain seq x y z
N MET A 1 63.94 10.03 3.18
CA MET A 1 63.13 9.76 4.39
C MET A 1 61.97 10.76 4.36
N ARG A 2 60.79 10.34 3.86
CA ARG A 2 59.62 9.87 4.62
C ARG A 2 58.87 11.01 5.36
N ASN A 3 57.76 11.51 4.77
CA ASN A 3 56.38 11.38 5.29
C ASN A 3 55.40 12.37 4.61
N LEU A 4 54.46 11.84 3.81
CA LEU A 4 53.07 12.33 3.67
C LEU A 4 52.27 11.85 4.91
N PRO A 5 50.99 12.22 5.17
CA PRO A 5 50.15 13.36 4.73
C PRO A 5 49.39 14.04 5.92
N ILE A 6 48.92 15.29 5.79
CA ILE A 6 47.77 15.78 6.59
C ILE A 6 46.65 16.11 5.62
N LEU A 7 45.95 15.02 5.31
CA LEU A 7 44.68 14.96 4.62
C LEU A 7 43.63 14.90 5.73
N THR A 8 43.23 16.03 6.30
CA THR A 8 42.16 16.03 7.30
C THR A 8 41.51 17.40 7.42
N ILE A 9 40.19 17.42 7.30
CA ILE A 9 39.28 18.50 7.72
C ILE A 9 39.16 19.69 6.75
N LEU A 10 38.82 19.42 5.49
CA LEU A 10 37.88 20.27 4.73
C LEU A 10 36.90 19.35 3.97
N LEU A 11 36.37 18.38 4.73
CA LEU A 11 35.12 17.70 4.40
C LEU A 11 33.99 18.71 4.67
N LEU A 12 33.89 19.73 3.82
CA LEU A 12 32.64 20.48 3.67
C LEU A 12 31.60 19.46 3.22
N SER A 13 30.86 18.93 4.17
CA SER A 13 29.39 18.97 4.21
C SER A 13 28.69 19.26 2.88
N LEU A 14 28.95 18.45 1.86
CA LEU A 14 27.95 18.05 0.88
C LEU A 14 26.96 17.13 1.60
N VAL A 15 26.22 17.72 2.54
CA VAL A 15 24.88 17.27 2.85
C VAL A 15 24.08 17.57 1.59
N VAL A 16 24.18 16.68 0.61
CA VAL A 16 23.15 16.61 -0.44
C VAL A 16 21.87 16.37 0.36
N PRO A 17 20.88 17.28 0.32
CA PRO A 17 19.62 17.00 0.97
C PRO A 17 19.14 15.69 0.34
N SER A 18 18.87 14.68 1.14
CA SER A 18 18.11 13.53 0.69
C SER A 18 16.68 14.03 0.44
N TRP A 19 16.47 14.73 -0.69
CA TRP A 19 15.14 15.09 -1.16
C TRP A 19 14.38 13.78 -1.25
N ALA A 20 13.41 13.58 -0.36
CA ALA A 20 12.58 12.39 -0.38
C ALA A 20 11.85 12.38 -1.73
N GLN A 21 12.25 11.49 -2.63
CA GLN A 21 11.65 11.38 -3.97
C GLN A 21 10.13 11.34 -3.82
N THR A 22 9.42 12.15 -4.60
CA THR A 22 7.96 12.18 -4.55
C THR A 22 7.35 11.05 -5.39
N LEU A 23 6.05 10.80 -5.25
CA LEU A 23 5.35 9.81 -6.08
C LEU A 23 5.45 10.17 -7.56
N LEU A 24 5.34 11.45 -7.92
CA LEU A 24 5.44 11.91 -9.29
C LEU A 24 6.86 11.73 -9.84
N GLU A 25 7.87 12.19 -9.12
CA GLU A 25 9.29 12.05 -9.53
C GLU A 25 9.69 10.57 -9.66
N THR A 26 9.21 9.73 -8.75
CA THR A 26 9.46 8.28 -8.80
C THR A 26 8.81 7.66 -10.03
N SER A 27 7.57 8.05 -10.35
CA SER A 27 6.84 7.57 -11.52
C SER A 27 7.50 8.02 -12.83
N GLN A 28 7.97 9.28 -12.90
CA GLN A 28 8.72 9.82 -14.03
C GLN A 28 10.05 9.09 -14.23
N THR A 29 10.80 8.88 -13.15
CA THR A 29 12.08 8.15 -13.17
C THR A 29 11.89 6.73 -13.65
N LEU A 30 10.86 6.01 -13.15
CA LEU A 30 10.53 4.66 -13.59
C LEU A 30 10.21 4.62 -15.08
N ASN A 31 9.40 5.58 -15.57
CA ASN A 31 9.03 5.65 -16.98
C ASN A 31 10.27 5.89 -17.87
N GLN A 32 11.04 6.93 -17.57
CA GLN A 32 12.25 7.29 -18.33
C GLN A 32 13.24 6.12 -18.37
N ARG A 33 13.53 5.53 -17.21
CA ARG A 33 14.53 4.47 -17.11
C ARG A 33 14.08 3.17 -17.77
N ALA A 34 12.80 2.82 -17.69
CA ALA A 34 12.25 1.69 -18.42
C ALA A 34 12.35 1.88 -19.94
N GLN A 35 12.04 3.07 -20.46
CA GLN A 35 12.19 3.39 -21.89
C GLN A 35 13.65 3.36 -22.36
N GLU A 36 14.58 3.83 -21.53
CA GLU A 36 16.01 3.74 -21.83
C GLU A 36 16.48 2.29 -21.96
N LEU A 37 16.06 1.41 -21.05
CA LEU A 37 16.42 0.00 -21.11
C LEU A 37 15.81 -0.71 -22.32
N VAL A 38 14.57 -0.36 -22.70
CA VAL A 38 13.97 -0.85 -23.96
C VAL A 38 14.86 -0.49 -25.15
N LYS A 39 15.32 0.76 -25.25
CA LYS A 39 16.21 1.20 -26.33
C LYS A 39 17.57 0.50 -26.31
N GLN A 40 18.08 0.13 -25.15
CA GLN A 40 19.34 -0.63 -25.02
C GLN A 40 19.15 -2.07 -25.50
N LEU A 41 18.01 -2.70 -25.17
CA LEU A 41 17.67 -4.04 -25.62
C LEU A 41 17.35 -4.11 -27.13
N ASP A 42 17.06 -2.97 -27.76
CA ASP A 42 16.84 -2.86 -29.21
C ASP A 42 18.14 -2.87 -30.05
N GLN A 43 19.31 -2.84 -29.40
CA GLN A 43 20.61 -2.87 -30.07
C GLN A 43 21.07 -4.30 -30.39
N GLY A 44 20.31 -5.03 -31.22
CA GLY A 44 20.72 -6.37 -31.67
C GLY A 44 19.54 -7.29 -32.06
N GLN A 45 19.84 -8.58 -32.26
CA GLN A 45 18.80 -9.60 -32.31
C GLN A 45 18.52 -10.09 -30.89
N PRO A 46 17.35 -9.77 -30.30
CA PRO A 46 17.07 -10.12 -28.92
C PRO A 46 16.90 -11.64 -28.81
N THR A 47 17.50 -12.21 -27.77
CA THR A 47 17.15 -13.55 -27.31
C THR A 47 15.68 -13.60 -26.89
N TRP A 48 15.11 -14.80 -26.77
CA TRP A 48 13.72 -14.95 -26.29
C TRP A 48 13.50 -14.30 -24.91
N GLY A 49 14.50 -14.43 -24.01
CA GLY A 49 14.48 -13.81 -22.68
C GLY A 49 14.52 -12.28 -22.72
N GLU A 50 15.36 -11.70 -23.57
CA GLU A 50 15.43 -10.25 -23.79
C GLU A 50 14.16 -9.70 -24.44
N GLY A 51 13.55 -10.45 -25.37
CA GLY A 51 12.27 -10.09 -25.98
C GLY A 51 11.11 -10.07 -24.97
N LEU A 52 11.12 -10.97 -23.99
CA LEU A 52 10.16 -10.96 -22.88
C LEU A 52 10.42 -9.78 -21.92
N ALA A 53 11.67 -9.57 -21.52
CA ALA A 53 12.06 -8.45 -20.65
C ALA A 53 11.72 -7.10 -21.28
N ARG A 54 11.93 -6.96 -22.59
CA ARG A 54 11.52 -5.78 -23.36
C ARG A 54 10.02 -5.50 -23.21
N LYS A 55 9.17 -6.51 -23.46
CA LYS A 55 7.71 -6.35 -23.33
C LYS A 55 7.29 -5.94 -21.92
N ASP A 56 7.92 -6.52 -20.90
CA ASP A 56 7.63 -6.18 -19.52
C ASP A 56 8.13 -4.77 -19.12
N LEU A 57 9.28 -4.35 -19.66
CA LEU A 57 9.78 -2.98 -19.51
C LEU A 57 8.88 -1.96 -20.21
N GLU A 58 8.38 -2.27 -21.40
CA GLU A 58 7.38 -1.45 -22.11
C GLU A 58 6.08 -1.35 -21.29
N ALA A 59 5.62 -2.46 -20.72
CA ALA A 59 4.45 -2.46 -19.83
C ALA A 59 4.70 -1.62 -18.56
N LEU A 60 5.90 -1.68 -17.98
CA LEU A 60 6.28 -0.87 -16.82
C LEU A 60 6.35 0.63 -17.17
N ALA A 61 6.96 0.97 -18.31
CA ALA A 61 7.00 2.34 -18.82
C ALA A 61 5.59 2.89 -19.05
N GLN A 62 4.70 2.09 -19.64
CA GLN A 62 3.31 2.49 -19.86
C GLN A 62 2.55 2.68 -18.54
N ALA A 63 2.68 1.75 -17.59
CA ALA A 63 1.99 1.84 -16.30
C ALA A 63 2.48 3.04 -15.48
N SER A 64 3.78 3.28 -15.45
CA SER A 64 4.36 4.45 -14.76
C SER A 64 4.03 5.77 -15.47
N GLY A 65 3.99 5.79 -16.81
CA GLY A 65 3.54 6.94 -17.59
C GLY A 65 2.08 7.32 -17.28
N ARG A 66 1.17 6.34 -17.19
CA ARG A 66 -0.21 6.59 -16.76
C ARG A 66 -0.28 7.16 -15.33
N LEU A 67 0.59 6.72 -14.42
CA LEU A 67 0.67 7.30 -13.07
C LEU A 67 1.15 8.76 -13.10
N VAL A 68 2.09 9.12 -13.98
CA VAL A 68 2.53 10.53 -14.14
C VAL A 68 1.36 11.43 -14.54
N GLU A 69 0.47 10.95 -15.40
CA GLU A 69 -0.72 11.70 -15.84
C GLU A 69 -1.84 11.70 -14.78
N ALA A 70 -2.00 10.59 -14.06
CA ALA A 70 -3.08 10.39 -13.12
C ALA A 70 -2.84 11.06 -11.76
N LEU A 71 -1.60 11.05 -11.24
CA LEU A 71 -1.27 11.58 -9.91
C LEU A 71 -1.67 13.06 -9.71
N PRO A 72 -1.43 13.98 -10.67
CA PRO A 72 -1.78 15.39 -10.52
C PRO A 72 -3.27 15.70 -10.69
N ASN A 73 -4.08 14.75 -11.15
CA ASN A 73 -5.47 15.01 -11.54
C ASN A 73 -6.50 14.15 -10.80
N ASN A 74 -6.07 13.04 -10.20
CA ASN A 74 -6.96 12.06 -9.59
C ASN A 74 -6.80 11.98 -8.08
N SER A 75 -7.81 11.41 -7.45
CA SER A 75 -7.76 11.01 -6.05
C SER A 75 -7.16 9.62 -5.89
N ALA A 76 -6.63 9.30 -4.70
CA ALA A 76 -6.04 7.98 -4.40
C ALA A 76 -6.99 6.80 -4.68
N ASP A 77 -8.29 7.02 -4.56
CA ASP A 77 -9.35 6.02 -4.82
C ASP A 77 -9.58 5.78 -6.31
N GLN A 78 -9.25 6.76 -7.15
CA GLN A 78 -9.35 6.68 -8.60
C GLN A 78 -8.11 6.03 -9.23
N LEU A 79 -6.99 5.94 -8.49
CA LEU A 79 -5.73 5.35 -8.94
C LEU A 79 -5.71 3.81 -8.93
N ILE A 80 -6.84 3.15 -8.67
CA ILE A 80 -6.91 1.68 -8.57
C ILE A 80 -6.42 0.99 -9.84
N PRO A 81 -6.91 1.35 -11.04
CA PRO A 81 -6.45 0.73 -12.28
C PRO A 81 -4.94 0.91 -12.49
N GLU A 82 -4.39 2.06 -12.14
CA GLU A 82 -2.98 2.40 -12.31
C GLU A 82 -2.09 1.63 -11.32
N ILE A 83 -2.52 1.50 -10.06
CA ILE A 83 -1.84 0.69 -9.04
C ILE A 83 -1.82 -0.79 -9.45
N GLU A 84 -2.93 -1.30 -9.99
CA GLU A 84 -3.03 -2.69 -10.45
C GLU A 84 -2.17 -2.93 -11.71
N ALA A 85 -2.16 -1.97 -12.65
CA ALA A 85 -1.31 -2.01 -13.83
C ALA A 85 0.18 -2.01 -13.45
N LEU A 86 0.61 -1.14 -12.53
CA LEU A 86 1.99 -1.09 -12.03
C LEU A 86 2.38 -2.42 -11.35
N ALA A 87 1.50 -2.95 -10.50
CA ALA A 87 1.73 -4.23 -9.82
C ALA A 87 1.79 -5.43 -10.78
N SER A 88 1.03 -5.38 -11.89
CA SER A 88 1.08 -6.38 -12.94
C SER A 88 2.39 -6.30 -13.73
N ALA A 89 2.76 -5.10 -14.21
CA ALA A 89 3.98 -4.87 -14.96
C ALA A 89 5.23 -5.23 -14.15
N ARG A 90 5.28 -4.85 -12.86
CA ARG A 90 6.38 -5.24 -11.95
C ARG A 90 6.51 -6.75 -11.81
N ARG A 91 5.40 -7.48 -11.71
CA ARG A 91 5.42 -8.95 -11.60
C ARG A 91 5.90 -9.61 -12.88
N GLY A 92 5.45 -9.13 -14.04
CA GLY A 92 5.98 -9.55 -15.34
C GLY A 92 7.50 -9.35 -15.40
N LEU A 93 7.96 -8.15 -15.07
CA LEU A 93 9.38 -7.80 -15.07
C LEU A 93 10.22 -8.66 -14.09
N GLN A 94 9.66 -9.02 -12.94
CA GLN A 94 10.30 -9.97 -12.01
C GLN A 94 10.47 -11.36 -12.65
N THR A 95 9.48 -11.82 -13.41
CA THR A 95 9.55 -13.09 -14.12
C THR A 95 10.57 -13.04 -15.26
N SER A 96 10.58 -11.99 -16.07
CA SER A 96 11.51 -11.87 -17.19
C SER A 96 12.95 -11.55 -16.77
N ARG A 97 13.15 -10.87 -15.64
CA ARG A 97 14.48 -10.76 -15.00
C ARG A 97 15.12 -12.14 -14.79
N ALA A 98 14.34 -13.12 -14.33
CA ALA A 98 14.84 -14.47 -14.07
C ALA A 98 15.30 -15.21 -15.33
N VAL A 99 14.94 -14.73 -16.53
CA VAL A 99 15.18 -15.42 -17.81
C VAL A 99 16.04 -14.60 -18.79
N SER A 100 16.19 -13.29 -18.58
CA SER A 100 16.90 -12.37 -19.51
C SER A 100 18.39 -12.22 -19.24
N GLY A 101 18.89 -12.56 -18.04
CA GLY A 101 20.31 -12.40 -17.68
C GLY A 101 20.79 -10.95 -17.50
N VAL A 102 19.92 -9.95 -17.68
CA VAL A 102 20.20 -8.52 -17.47
C VAL A 102 19.84 -8.15 -16.02
N GLU A 103 20.75 -8.41 -15.08
CA GLU A 103 20.40 -8.39 -13.65
C GLU A 103 20.31 -6.97 -13.05
N ASN A 104 21.38 -6.19 -13.17
CA ASN A 104 21.57 -4.99 -12.33
C ASN A 104 20.58 -3.83 -12.59
N PRO A 105 20.29 -3.42 -13.85
CA PRO A 105 19.40 -2.28 -14.07
C PRO A 105 17.91 -2.62 -13.92
N ILE A 106 17.52 -3.89 -14.08
CA ILE A 106 16.13 -4.34 -13.92
C ILE A 106 15.76 -4.44 -12.44
N ASP A 107 16.68 -4.86 -11.59
CA ASP A 107 16.47 -4.96 -10.14
C ASP A 107 16.11 -3.62 -9.49
N GLU A 108 16.83 -2.55 -9.86
CA GLU A 108 16.55 -1.21 -9.37
C GLU A 108 15.10 -0.78 -9.69
N LEU A 109 14.64 -1.06 -10.92
CA LEU A 109 13.28 -0.75 -11.35
C LEU A 109 12.24 -1.55 -10.58
N ILE A 110 12.48 -2.84 -10.35
CA ILE A 110 11.58 -3.70 -9.58
C ILE A 110 11.44 -3.18 -8.14
N VAL A 111 12.54 -2.79 -7.50
CA VAL A 111 12.54 -2.26 -6.13
C VAL A 111 11.79 -0.93 -6.07
N LYS A 112 12.09 0.01 -6.97
CA LYS A 112 11.38 1.31 -7.03
C LYS A 112 9.89 1.15 -7.32
N ALA A 113 9.52 0.30 -8.29
CA ALA A 113 8.13 0.02 -8.60
C ALA A 113 7.39 -0.61 -7.40
N LYS A 114 8.06 -1.48 -6.63
CA LYS A 114 7.48 -2.07 -5.41
C LYS A 114 7.25 -1.03 -4.32
N ALA A 115 8.22 -0.13 -4.10
CA ALA A 115 8.08 0.95 -3.13
C ALA A 115 6.93 1.89 -3.50
N LEU A 116 6.85 2.28 -4.78
CA LEU A 116 5.77 3.12 -5.31
C LEU A 116 4.40 2.43 -5.18
N GLU A 117 4.29 1.16 -5.58
CA GLU A 117 3.08 0.34 -5.40
C GLU A 117 2.64 0.30 -3.93
N GLY A 118 3.59 0.04 -3.02
CA GLY A 118 3.33 -0.01 -1.58
C GLY A 118 2.77 1.30 -1.05
N GLN A 119 3.44 2.41 -1.36
CA GLN A 119 3.04 3.73 -0.90
C GLN A 119 1.68 4.17 -1.45
N LEU A 120 1.41 3.91 -2.73
CA LEU A 120 0.10 4.21 -3.34
C LEU A 120 -1.03 3.38 -2.72
N ARG A 121 -0.78 2.11 -2.42
CA ARG A 121 -1.75 1.25 -1.72
C ARG A 121 -1.99 1.70 -0.29
N ASP A 122 -0.95 2.10 0.43
CA ASP A 122 -1.07 2.58 1.79
C ASP A 122 -1.81 3.92 1.85
N LEU A 123 -1.55 4.82 0.90
CA LEU A 123 -2.32 6.05 0.73
C LEU A 123 -3.78 5.76 0.42
N ARG A 124 -4.07 4.87 -0.54
CA ARG A 124 -5.45 4.45 -0.84
C ARG A 124 -6.14 3.86 0.39
N ALA A 125 -5.49 2.95 1.12
CA ALA A 125 -6.07 2.33 2.31
C ALA A 125 -6.40 3.36 3.40
N ARG A 126 -5.62 4.45 3.50
CA ARG A 126 -5.87 5.54 4.45
C ARG A 126 -6.93 6.53 3.99
N PHE A 127 -6.99 6.82 2.70
CA PHE A 127 -7.86 7.86 2.13
C PHE A 127 -9.14 7.35 1.46
N GLY A 128 -9.31 6.02 1.39
CA GLY A 128 -10.45 5.24 0.88
C GLY A 128 -11.80 5.53 1.56
N GLY A 129 -12.26 6.78 1.47
CA GLY A 129 -13.53 7.22 2.03
C GLY A 129 -13.66 8.70 2.44
N LYS A 130 -12.60 9.56 2.37
CA LYS A 130 -12.61 11.05 2.18
C LYS A 130 -11.42 11.83 2.79
N ALA A 131 -11.25 13.06 2.26
CA ALA A 131 -10.17 14.05 2.39
C ALA A 131 -8.86 13.56 1.79
N VAL A 132 -8.96 13.30 0.49
CA VAL A 132 -7.88 12.78 -0.33
C VAL A 132 -6.85 13.91 -0.51
N PRO A 133 -5.53 13.70 -0.30
CA PRO A 133 -4.57 14.49 -1.05
C PRO A 133 -4.93 14.25 -2.52
N ALA A 134 -5.51 15.25 -3.18
CA ALA A 134 -5.92 15.15 -4.56
C ALA A 134 -4.95 15.96 -5.41
N GLY A 135 -4.71 15.46 -6.61
CA GLY A 135 -3.89 16.14 -7.57
C GLY A 135 -2.47 16.47 -7.09
N GLU A 136 -2.11 17.75 -7.09
CA GLU A 136 -0.73 18.19 -6.77
C GLU A 136 -0.22 17.69 -5.41
N HIS A 137 -1.10 17.51 -4.41
CA HIS A 137 -0.71 16.99 -3.10
C HIS A 137 -0.36 15.49 -3.12
N LEU A 138 -0.98 14.73 -4.02
CA LEU A 138 -0.63 13.33 -4.29
C LEU A 138 0.69 13.27 -5.06
N ALA A 139 0.82 14.11 -6.09
CA ALA A 139 2.02 14.18 -6.91
C ALA A 139 3.28 14.49 -6.07
N SER A 140 3.18 15.43 -5.13
CA SER A 140 4.28 15.84 -4.25
C SER A 140 4.45 14.96 -3.00
N PHE A 141 3.68 13.89 -2.84
CA PHE A 141 3.74 13.07 -1.63
C PHE A 141 5.08 12.31 -1.56
N PRO A 142 5.80 12.31 -0.42
CA PRO A 142 7.10 11.63 -0.35
C PRO A 142 6.96 10.11 -0.39
N LEU A 143 7.81 9.44 -1.17
CA LEU A 143 7.85 7.98 -1.30
C LEU A 143 8.21 7.27 0.02
N THR A 144 9.02 7.91 0.86
CA THR A 144 9.53 7.37 2.13
C THR A 144 8.83 7.92 3.36
N ALA A 145 7.82 8.78 3.21
CA ALA A 145 7.08 9.30 4.35
C ALA A 145 6.43 8.12 5.10
N ARG A 146 6.95 7.82 6.29
CA ARG A 146 6.20 7.07 7.31
C ARG A 146 5.03 7.96 7.66
N VAL A 147 3.89 7.69 7.04
CA VAL A 147 2.66 8.39 7.39
C VAL A 147 2.38 8.03 8.86
N GLU A 148 2.57 8.99 9.76
CA GLU A 148 2.54 8.78 11.21
C GLU A 148 1.26 8.04 11.63
N LEU A 149 1.40 7.23 12.69
CA LEU A 149 0.32 6.45 13.28
C LEU A 149 -0.86 7.39 13.58
N ALA A 150 -2.04 7.00 13.12
CA ALA A 150 -3.24 7.81 13.23
C ALA A 150 -3.52 8.13 14.70
N VAL A 151 -3.19 9.36 15.12
CA VAL A 151 -3.91 9.99 16.20
C VAL A 151 -5.27 10.31 15.60
N TYR A 152 -6.36 9.71 16.10
CA TYR A 152 -7.69 10.12 15.67
C TYR A 152 -8.00 11.46 16.37
N ASP A 153 -7.28 12.51 15.97
CA ASP A 153 -7.37 13.87 16.50
C ASP A 153 -8.74 14.51 16.27
N ASN A 154 -9.54 13.90 15.39
CA ASN A 154 -10.92 14.30 15.16
C ASN A 154 -11.87 13.10 15.03
N PRO A 155 -13.14 13.26 15.43
CA PRO A 155 -14.17 12.21 15.30
C PRO A 155 -14.37 11.70 13.87
N GLN A 156 -14.10 12.52 12.85
CA GLN A 156 -14.24 12.11 11.45
C GLN A 156 -13.19 11.07 11.05
N ALA A 157 -11.97 11.16 11.59
CA ALA A 157 -10.91 10.18 11.36
C ALA A 157 -11.25 8.83 11.98
N LEU A 158 -11.79 8.84 13.20
CA LEU A 158 -12.25 7.62 13.86
C LEU A 158 -13.45 6.99 13.13
N LEU A 159 -14.42 7.81 12.72
CA LEU A 159 -15.58 7.34 11.95
C LEU A 159 -15.17 6.70 10.62
N ARG A 160 -14.15 7.25 9.94
CA ARG A 160 -13.59 6.64 8.72
C ARG A 160 -13.02 5.26 8.98
N GLU A 161 -12.20 5.11 10.01
CA GLU A 161 -11.64 3.81 10.37
C GLU A 161 -12.75 2.82 10.75
N ALA A 162 -13.76 3.27 11.52
CA ALA A 162 -14.91 2.45 11.89
C ALA A 162 -15.72 1.94 10.68
N ARG A 163 -15.92 2.80 9.67
CA ARG A 163 -16.54 2.42 8.38
C ARG A 163 -15.72 1.38 7.63
N ASN A 164 -14.42 1.62 7.50
CA ASN A 164 -13.52 0.68 6.83
C ASN A 164 -13.54 -0.70 7.49
N VAL A 165 -13.52 -0.74 8.83
CA VAL A 165 -13.63 -1.99 9.59
C VAL A 165 -14.97 -2.68 9.32
N ASN A 166 -16.09 -1.95 9.32
CA ASN A 166 -17.41 -2.52 9.04
C ASN A 166 -17.50 -3.09 7.61
N ASP A 167 -17.11 -2.31 6.60
CA ASP A 167 -17.14 -2.74 5.21
C ASP A 167 -16.25 -3.97 4.96
N THR A 168 -15.06 -3.96 5.56
CA THR A 168 -14.12 -5.08 5.45
C THR A 168 -14.64 -6.32 6.17
N ALA A 169 -15.18 -6.18 7.38
CA ALA A 169 -15.80 -7.28 8.13
C ALA A 169 -16.99 -7.89 7.36
N ARG A 170 -17.84 -7.06 6.75
CA ARG A 170 -18.98 -7.53 5.93
C ARG A 170 -18.51 -8.30 4.69
N ARG A 171 -17.52 -7.75 3.97
CA ARG A 171 -16.95 -8.37 2.77
C ARG A 171 -16.33 -9.73 3.06
N VAL A 172 -15.54 -9.81 4.13
CA VAL A 172 -14.91 -11.07 4.57
C VAL A 172 -15.96 -12.05 5.08
N GLY A 173 -16.89 -11.60 5.94
CA GLY A 173 -17.97 -12.42 6.48
C GLY A 173 -18.84 -13.04 5.40
N ASN A 174 -19.29 -12.26 4.41
CA ASN A 174 -20.10 -12.77 3.30
C ASN A 174 -19.37 -13.83 2.47
N ARG A 175 -18.06 -13.65 2.23
CA ARG A 175 -17.24 -14.63 1.50
C ARG A 175 -17.06 -15.92 2.30
N SER A 176 -16.90 -15.82 3.62
CA SER A 176 -16.79 -16.97 4.53
C SER A 176 -18.10 -17.76 4.62
N LEU A 177 -19.25 -17.06 4.71
CA LEU A 177 -20.58 -17.69 4.72
C LEU A 177 -20.87 -18.47 3.43
N LEU A 178 -20.48 -17.92 2.28
CA LEU A 178 -20.61 -18.63 1.00
C LEU A 178 -19.78 -19.91 0.98
N ARG A 179 -18.53 -19.89 1.46
CA ARG A 179 -17.69 -21.10 1.53
C ARG A 179 -18.29 -22.18 2.42
N TYR A 180 -18.84 -21.80 3.57
CA TYR A 180 -19.55 -22.72 4.47
C TYR A 180 -20.76 -23.39 3.80
N ARG A 181 -21.56 -22.60 3.07
CA ARG A 181 -22.75 -23.11 2.34
C ARG A 181 -22.40 -24.13 1.25
N PHE A 182 -21.19 -24.06 0.69
CA PHE A 182 -20.73 -24.95 -0.39
C PHE A 182 -19.76 -26.04 0.07
N GLY A 183 -19.68 -26.33 1.37
CA GLY A 183 -18.91 -27.48 1.89
C GLY A 183 -17.39 -27.36 1.77
N ALA A 184 -16.87 -26.18 1.42
CA ALA A 184 -15.44 -25.93 1.47
C ALA A 184 -15.04 -25.76 2.94
N GLY A 185 -14.27 -26.72 3.46
CA GLY A 185 -13.72 -26.68 4.81
C GLY A 185 -13.14 -25.30 5.16
N GLN A 186 -13.38 -24.87 6.39
CA GLN A 186 -12.99 -23.54 6.84
C GLN A 186 -11.47 -23.43 6.99
N PRO A 187 -10.82 -22.38 6.44
CA PRO A 187 -9.55 -21.98 6.99
C PRO A 187 -9.79 -21.46 8.42
N ASN A 188 -9.24 -22.16 9.42
CA ASN A 188 -9.10 -21.72 10.82
C ASN A 188 -10.34 -21.83 11.76
N ASN A 189 -11.24 -22.80 11.59
CA ASN A 189 -12.32 -23.10 12.57
C ASN A 189 -13.23 -21.90 12.97
N VAL A 190 -13.47 -20.94 12.07
CA VAL A 190 -14.22 -19.72 12.41
C VAL A 190 -15.72 -19.87 12.16
N TRP A 191 -16.55 -19.87 13.20
CA TRP A 191 -17.96 -20.15 13.00
C TRP A 191 -18.70 -18.99 12.29
N PRO A 192 -19.73 -19.28 11.48
CA PRO A 192 -20.61 -18.26 10.88
C PRO A 192 -21.13 -17.22 11.90
N ASP A 193 -21.43 -17.67 13.11
CA ASP A 193 -21.90 -16.81 14.19
C ASP A 193 -20.82 -15.87 14.73
N ASP A 194 -19.55 -16.27 14.71
CA ASP A 194 -18.45 -15.41 15.13
C ASP A 194 -18.21 -14.28 14.11
N TRP A 195 -18.32 -14.58 12.81
CA TRP A 195 -18.32 -13.54 11.76
C TRP A 195 -19.50 -12.59 11.89
N ARG A 196 -20.71 -13.13 12.14
CA ARG A 196 -21.89 -12.29 12.36
C ARG A 196 -21.71 -11.38 13.57
N ARG A 197 -21.13 -11.88 14.66
CA ARG A 197 -20.81 -11.09 15.86
C ARG A 197 -19.80 -9.98 15.56
N LEU A 198 -18.76 -10.26 14.79
CA LEU A 198 -17.80 -9.23 14.36
C LEU A 198 -18.50 -8.12 13.57
N VAL A 199 -19.32 -8.49 12.57
CA VAL A 199 -20.03 -7.51 11.74
C VAL A 199 -20.96 -6.63 12.58
N LEU A 200 -21.72 -7.24 13.50
CA LEU A 200 -22.60 -6.49 14.40
C LEU A 200 -21.81 -5.56 15.34
N ALA A 201 -20.65 -6.01 15.83
CA ALA A 201 -19.79 -5.19 16.67
C ALA A 201 -19.15 -4.02 15.88
N ALA A 202 -18.76 -4.25 14.62
CA ALA A 202 -18.23 -3.21 13.74
C ALA A 202 -19.29 -2.16 13.38
N GLU A 203 -20.53 -2.59 13.10
CA GLU A 203 -21.66 -1.68 12.86
C GLU A 203 -22.04 -0.88 14.12
N ALA A 204 -21.98 -1.49 15.30
CA ALA A 204 -22.19 -0.78 16.55
C ALA A 204 -21.08 0.26 16.79
N PHE A 205 -19.82 -0.10 16.50
CA PHE A 205 -18.69 0.81 16.60
C PHE A 205 -18.79 1.99 15.63
N GLU A 206 -19.16 1.76 14.37
CA GLU A 206 -19.41 2.82 13.40
C GLU A 206 -20.51 3.78 13.85
N ARG A 207 -21.66 3.24 14.29
CA ARG A 207 -22.75 4.07 14.82
C ARG A 207 -22.28 4.93 15.99
N GLN A 208 -21.48 4.36 16.88
CA GLN A 208 -20.95 5.07 18.03
C GLN A 208 -19.96 6.16 17.59
N ALA A 209 -19.02 5.85 16.69
CA ALA A 209 -18.09 6.82 16.13
C ALA A 209 -18.78 7.96 15.36
N SER A 210 -20.01 7.75 14.86
CA SER A 210 -20.78 8.78 14.16
C SER A 210 -21.45 9.80 15.08
N GLY A 211 -21.70 9.44 16.34
CA GLY A 211 -22.53 10.22 17.27
C GLY A 211 -21.75 11.05 18.30
N TYR A 212 -20.44 10.81 18.47
CA TYR A 212 -19.65 11.46 19.52
C TYR A 212 -18.68 12.51 18.96
N SER A 213 -18.62 13.65 19.64
CA SER A 213 -17.63 14.71 19.41
C SER A 213 -16.27 14.41 20.07
N ASP A 214 -16.26 13.51 21.04
CA ASP A 214 -15.06 13.05 21.76
C ASP A 214 -14.81 11.57 21.44
N VAL A 215 -13.64 11.32 20.84
CA VAL A 215 -13.20 9.99 20.41
C VAL A 215 -12.99 9.03 21.57
N SER A 216 -12.68 9.51 22.78
CA SER A 216 -12.49 8.64 23.96
C SER A 216 -13.79 7.93 24.39
N GLN A 217 -14.95 8.54 24.13
CA GLN A 217 -16.27 8.02 24.50
C GLN A 217 -16.70 6.79 23.67
N THR A 218 -15.96 6.50 22.61
CA THR A 218 -16.18 5.32 21.75
C THR A 218 -15.41 4.08 22.23
N ARG A 219 -14.58 4.20 23.27
CA ARG A 219 -13.81 3.09 23.87
C ARG A 219 -14.66 1.86 24.22
N PRO A 220 -15.86 1.98 24.82
CA PRO A 220 -16.69 0.82 25.13
C PRO A 220 -17.20 0.06 23.89
N SER A 221 -17.46 0.75 22.77
CA SER A 221 -17.77 0.07 21.50
C SER A 221 -16.55 -0.59 20.88
N TYR A 222 -15.40 0.07 20.95
CA TYR A 222 -14.16 -0.50 20.44
C TYR A 222 -13.80 -1.80 21.19
N GLU A 223 -13.93 -1.84 22.51
CA GLU A 223 -13.66 -3.06 23.28
C GLU A 223 -14.56 -4.23 22.88
N ARG A 224 -15.83 -3.96 22.57
CA ARG A 224 -16.76 -4.97 22.03
C ARG A 224 -16.32 -5.49 20.66
N LEU A 225 -15.90 -4.58 19.78
CA LEU A 225 -15.33 -4.92 18.47
C LEU A 225 -14.03 -5.74 18.61
N ARG A 226 -13.09 -5.32 19.45
CA ARG A 226 -11.84 -6.02 19.76
C ARG A 226 -12.08 -7.42 20.29
N ASN A 227 -13.02 -7.59 21.22
CA ASN A 227 -13.37 -8.89 21.77
C ASN A 227 -13.99 -9.82 20.72
N ALA A 228 -14.85 -9.29 19.85
CA ALA A 228 -15.41 -10.05 18.72
C ALA A 228 -14.32 -10.45 17.73
N TYR A 229 -13.39 -9.54 17.42
CA TYR A 229 -12.25 -9.80 16.53
C TYR A 229 -11.32 -10.88 17.09
N ARG A 230 -10.93 -10.79 18.36
CA ARG A 230 -10.07 -11.80 19.02
C ARG A 230 -10.72 -13.18 19.07
N ARG A 231 -12.03 -13.23 19.29
CA ARG A 231 -12.80 -14.48 19.31
C ARG A 231 -12.80 -15.23 17.99
N LEU A 232 -12.61 -14.54 16.86
CA LEU A 232 -12.49 -15.22 15.57
C LEU A 232 -11.29 -16.17 15.54
N GLY A 233 -10.24 -15.93 16.34
CA GLY A 233 -9.03 -16.77 16.36
C GLY A 233 -8.37 -16.91 14.98
N TYR A 234 -8.67 -15.98 14.07
CA TYR A 234 -8.43 -16.15 12.64
C TYR A 234 -7.03 -15.69 12.25
N GLN A 235 -6.30 -16.53 11.49
CA GLN A 235 -5.04 -16.13 10.86
C GLN A 235 -5.28 -15.45 9.50
N PRO A 236 -4.73 -14.25 9.25
CA PRO A 236 -4.96 -13.49 8.03
C PRO A 236 -4.34 -14.15 6.79
N SER A 237 -5.18 -14.80 5.97
CA SER A 237 -4.73 -15.53 4.77
C SER A 237 -5.03 -14.79 3.45
N THR A 238 -5.93 -13.81 3.47
CA THR A 238 -6.36 -13.05 2.28
C THR A 238 -6.00 -11.56 2.40
N PRO A 239 -5.92 -10.80 1.28
CA PRO A 239 -5.69 -9.36 1.32
C PRO A 239 -6.70 -8.62 2.22
N ALA A 240 -7.99 -8.92 2.08
CA ALA A 240 -9.05 -8.29 2.88
C ALA A 240 -8.94 -8.61 4.38
N THR A 241 -8.50 -9.82 4.75
CA THR A 241 -8.30 -10.16 6.16
C THR A 241 -7.06 -9.51 6.76
N ARG A 242 -6.01 -9.29 5.97
CA ARG A 242 -4.82 -8.51 6.38
C ARG A 242 -5.15 -7.03 6.53
N GLU A 243 -6.04 -6.51 5.69
CA GLU A 243 -6.55 -5.15 5.80
C GLU A 243 -7.34 -4.95 7.12
N LEU A 244 -8.22 -5.90 7.46
CA LEU A 244 -8.94 -5.91 8.73
C LEU A 244 -7.98 -5.99 9.93
N GLU A 245 -6.97 -6.85 9.88
CA GLU A 245 -5.96 -6.97 10.92
C GLU A 245 -5.23 -5.64 11.17
N ARG A 246 -4.72 -5.01 10.11
CA ARG A 246 -4.04 -3.71 10.22
C ARG A 246 -4.95 -2.63 10.78
N ALA A 247 -6.24 -2.63 10.41
CA ALA A 247 -7.23 -1.70 10.95
C ALA A 247 -7.42 -1.90 12.46
N MET A 248 -7.52 -3.16 12.90
CA MET A 248 -7.64 -3.50 14.32
C MET A 248 -6.37 -3.14 15.12
N GLU A 249 -5.18 -3.33 14.57
CA GLU A 249 -3.90 -2.93 15.17
C GLU A 249 -3.78 -1.41 15.33
N ARG A 250 -4.24 -0.63 14.33
CA ARG A 250 -4.28 0.84 14.42
C ARG A 250 -5.20 1.30 15.53
N LEU A 251 -6.42 0.73 15.60
CA LEU A 251 -7.36 1.04 16.67
C LEU A 251 -6.81 0.65 18.05
N GLU A 252 -6.17 -0.52 18.18
CA GLU A 252 -5.53 -0.96 19.43
C GLU A 252 -4.45 0.01 19.90
N THR A 253 -3.58 0.44 18.98
CA THR A 253 -2.52 1.39 19.31
C THR A 253 -3.10 2.72 19.78
N PHE A 254 -4.14 3.22 19.10
CA PHE A 254 -4.83 4.44 19.51
C PHE A 254 -5.48 4.32 20.89
N TYR A 255 -6.36 3.33 21.13
CA TYR A 255 -7.06 3.18 22.41
C TYR A 255 -6.17 2.76 23.58
N SER A 256 -4.96 2.29 23.31
CA SER A 256 -3.95 2.04 24.34
C SER A 256 -3.20 3.32 24.73
N SER A 257 -3.23 4.35 23.88
CA SER A 257 -2.56 5.64 24.09
C SER A 257 -3.42 6.72 24.77
N ILE A 258 -4.73 6.46 24.92
CA ILE A 258 -5.72 7.34 25.57
C ILE A 258 -6.43 6.63 26.73
#